data_AF-A0A940MFF7-F1
#
_entry.id   AF-A0A940MFF7-F1
#
_cell.length_a   1.000
_cell.length_b   1.000
_cell.length_c   1.000
_cell.angle_alpha   90.00
_cell.angle_beta   90.00
_cell.angle_gamma   90.00
#
_symmetry.space_group_name_H-M   'P 1'
#
loop_
_entity.id
_entity.type
_entity.pdbx_description
1 polymer ?
#
loop_
_entity_poly.entity_id
_entity_poly.type
_entity_poly.pdbx_seq_one_letter_code
_entity_poly.pdbx_strand_id
1 'polypeptide(L)' 'MTTSKRITVSLPIDVFEAANNEAGGNLSAYAAKALTAQAVRDSAARLSAWQESRRETFAELDEMQLDALDELNGGSAT' A
#
# COMPACT_ATOMS: atom_id res chain seq x y z
N MET A 1 -0.24 -24.66 12.35
CA MET A 1 1.22 -24.51 12.57
C MET A 1 1.60 -23.10 12.20
N THR A 2 1.99 -22.26 13.16
CA THR A 2 2.49 -20.91 12.91
C THR A 2 3.98 -21.00 12.60
N THR A 3 4.33 -20.91 11.32
CA THR A 3 5.73 -20.91 10.87
C THR A 3 6.39 -19.62 11.37
N SER A 4 7.31 -19.74 12.33
CA SER A 4 8.03 -18.60 12.90
C SER A 4 9.50 -18.71 12.53
N LYS A 5 10.08 -17.63 11.99
CA LYS A 5 11.51 -17.55 11.66
C LYS A 5 12.20 -16.62 12.65
N ARG A 6 13.26 -17.11 13.31
CA ARG A 6 14.11 -16.26 14.15
C ARG A 6 14.98 -15.39 13.25
N ILE A 7 14.98 -14.08 13.50
CA ILE A 7 15.79 -13.09 12.79
C ILE A 7 16.57 -12.33 13.85
N THR A 8 17.88 -12.23 13.67
CA THR A 8 18.76 -11.41 14.51
C THR A 8 19.09 -10.14 13.76
N VAL A 9 18.90 -9.00 14.42
CA VAL A 9 19.21 -7.68 13.88
C VAL A 9 20.14 -6.94 14.84
N SER A 10 21.07 -6.18 14.27
CA SER A 10 21.89 -5.24 15.04
C SER A 10 21.20 -3.88 15.03
N LEU A 11 21.04 -3.30 16.21
CA LEU A 11 20.42 -1.99 16.40
C LEU A 11 21.43 -1.06 17.09
N PRO A 12 21.42 0.24 16.77
CA PRO A 12 22.05 1.25 17.61
C PRO A 12 21.53 1.17 19.06
N ILE A 13 22.40 1.46 20.03
CA ILE A 13 22.07 1.27 21.45
C ILE A 13 20.91 2.15 21.90
N ASP A 14 20.84 3.38 21.41
CA ASP A 14 19.78 4.34 21.65
C ASP A 14 18.42 3.82 21.16
N VAL A 15 18.38 3.20 19.98
CA VAL A 15 17.17 2.59 19.43
C VAL A 15 16.75 1.36 20.24
N PHE A 16 17.72 0.54 20.65
CA PHE A 16 17.46 -0.63 21.49
C PHE A 16 16.87 -0.23 22.85
N GLU A 17 17.44 0.77 23.53
CA GLU A 17 16.95 1.24 24.82
C GLU A 17 15.54 1.81 24.73
N ALA A 18 15.27 2.65 23.72
CA ALA A 18 13.93 3.19 23.49
C ALA A 18 12.89 2.08 23.27
N ALA A 19 13.20 1.12 22.38
CA ALA A 19 12.32 0.00 22.11
C ALA A 19 12.14 -0.90 23.33
N ASN A 20 13.19 -1.13 24.12
CA ASN A 20 13.12 -1.97 25.33
C ASN A 20 12.26 -1.32 26.41
N ASN A 21 12.38 0.00 26.60
CA ASN A 21 11.55 0.76 27.54
C ASN A 21 10.07 0.71 27.16
N GLU A 22 9.75 0.90 25.87
CA GLU A 22 8.37 0.86 25.39
C GLU A 22 7.79 -0.58 25.38
N ALA A 23 8.63 -1.58 25.13
CA ALA A 23 8.23 -2.98 25.10
C ALA A 23 7.90 -3.57 26.48
N GLY A 24 8.22 -2.89 27.58
CA GLY A 24 7.94 -3.35 28.94
C GLY A 24 8.53 -4.74 29.25
N GLY A 25 9.65 -5.09 28.61
CA GLY A 25 10.32 -6.38 28.77
C GLY A 25 10.01 -7.45 27.72
N ASN A 26 9.13 -7.20 26.73
CA ASN A 26 8.90 -8.14 25.61
C ASN A 26 9.11 -7.50 24.23
N LEU A 27 10.38 -7.31 23.88
CA LEU A 27 10.83 -6.78 22.60
C LEU A 27 10.33 -7.58 21.39
N SER A 28 10.23 -8.91 21.50
CA SER A 28 9.76 -9.75 20.40
C SER A 28 8.29 -9.49 20.05
N ALA A 29 7.43 -9.38 21.07
CA ALA A 29 6.02 -9.07 20.87
C ALA A 29 5.83 -7.63 20.38
N TYR A 30 6.61 -6.68 20.93
CA TYR A 30 6.63 -5.30 20.47
C TYR A 30 7.02 -5.21 18.98
N ALA A 31 8.11 -5.87 18.58
CA ALA A 31 8.56 -5.89 17.20
C ALA A 31 7.54 -6.54 16.27
N ALA A 32 6.92 -7.66 16.67
CA ALA A 32 5.88 -8.31 15.87
C ALA A 32 4.67 -7.39 15.64
N LYS A 33 4.23 -6.66 16.69
CA LYS A 33 3.15 -5.68 16.59
C LYS A 33 3.54 -4.51 15.67
N ALA A 34 4.75 -3.97 15.83
CA ALA A 34 5.25 -2.88 15.00
C ALA A 34 5.34 -3.28 13.51
N LEU A 35 5.86 -4.49 13.22
CA LEU A 35 5.93 -5.03 11.86
C LEU A 35 4.55 -5.23 11.24
N THR A 36 3.58 -5.73 12.02
CA THR A 36 2.20 -5.89 11.55
C THR A 36 1.57 -4.53 11.21
N ALA A 37 1.75 -3.54 12.09
CA ALA A 37 1.26 -2.18 11.85
C ALA A 37 1.90 -1.55 10.60
N GLN A 38 3.21 -1.78 10.39
CA GLN A 38 3.89 -1.32 9.18
C GLN A 38 3.36 -2.01 7.92
N ALA A 39 3.16 -3.33 7.95
CA ALA A 39 2.63 -4.07 6.81
C ALA A 39 1.22 -3.59 6.41
N VAL A 40 0.38 -3.23 7.39
CA VAL A 40 -0.95 -2.64 7.14
C VAL A 40 -0.81 -1.26 6.47
N ARG A 41 0.07 -0.40 6.97
CA ARG A 41 0.32 0.92 6.34
C ARG A 41 0.82 0.79 4.91
N ASP A 42 1.78 -0.09 4.67
CA ASP A 42 2.33 -0.33 3.33
C ASP A 42 1.26 -0.88 2.39
N SER A 43 0.39 -1.75 2.90
CA SER A 43 -0.73 -2.30 2.13
C SER A 43 -1.78 -1.24 1.80
N ALA A 44 -2.09 -0.35 2.74
CA ALA A 44 -2.98 0.78 2.51
C ALA A 44 -2.41 1.71 1.43
N ALA A 45 -1.12 2.05 1.50
CA ALA A 45 -0.45 2.86 0.49
C ALA A 45 -0.49 2.21 -0.90
N ARG A 46 -0.23 0.89 -0.99
CA ARG A 46 -0.33 0.14 -2.24
C ARG A 46 -1.76 0.10 -2.78
N LEU A 47 -2.75 -0.07 -1.91
CA LEU A 47 -4.16 -0.07 -2.30
C LEU A 47 -4.59 1.29 -2.85
N SER A 48 -4.21 2.38 -2.18
CA SER A 48 -4.50 3.74 -2.67
C SER A 48 -3.84 4.00 -4.02
N ALA A 49 -2.57 3.61 -4.21
CA ALA A 49 -1.90 3.74 -5.50
C ALA A 49 -2.57 2.92 -6.61
N TRP A 50 -3.03 1.71 -6.29
CA TRP A 50 -3.78 0.87 -7.24
C TRP A 50 -5.14 1.49 -7.60
N GLN A 51 -5.87 2.04 -6.62
CA GLN A 51 -7.13 2.72 -6.86
C GLN A 51 -6.95 3.95 -7.74
N GLU A 52 -5.89 4.73 -7.50
CA GLU A 52 -5.56 5.92 -8.30
C GLU A 52 -5.28 5.54 -9.76
N SER A 53 -4.40 4.57 -9.98
CA SER A 53 -4.06 4.10 -11.33
C SER A 53 -5.28 3.60 -12.09
N ARG A 54 -6.20 2.91 -11.41
CA ARG A 54 -7.45 2.45 -12.04
C ARG A 54 -8.39 3.59 -12.36
N ARG A 55 -8.46 4.62 -11.52
CA ARG A 55 -9.26 5.82 -11.78
C ARG A 55 -8.78 6.54 -13.02
N GLU A 56 -7.47 6.72 -13.19
CA GLU A 56 -6.88 7.26 -14.42
C GLU A 56 -7.23 6.39 -15.64
N THR A 57 -7.04 5.08 -15.55
CA THR A 57 -7.39 4.16 -16.66
C THR A 57 -8.87 4.23 -17.03
N PHE A 58 -9.78 4.32 -16.07
CA PHE A 58 -11.21 4.42 -16.36
C PHE A 58 -11.60 5.80 -16.94
N ALA A 59 -10.93 6.88 -16.51
CA ALA A 59 -11.13 8.20 -17.10
C ALA A 59 -10.67 8.25 -18.56
N GLU A 60 -9.51 7.66 -18.87
CA GLU A 60 -9.02 7.54 -20.26
C GLU A 60 -9.97 6.69 -21.12
N LEU A 61 -10.51 5.59 -20.58
CA LEU A 61 -11.47 4.75 -21.28
C LEU A 61 -12.80 5.47 -21.56
N ASP A 62 -13.29 6.25 -20.60
CA ASP A 62 -14.50 7.06 -20.76
C ASP A 62 -14.32 8.15 -21.82
N GLU A 63 -13.16 8.83 -21.82
CA GLU A 63 -12.81 9.83 -22.83
C GLU A 63 -12.74 9.23 -24.24
N MET A 64 -12.10 8.06 -24.41
CA MET A 64 -12.08 7.37 -25.70
C MET A 64 -13.47 6.90 -26.17
N GLN A 65 -14.35 6.49 -25.24
CA GLN A 65 -15.72 6.12 -25.60
C GLN A 65 -16.54 7.32 -26.04
N LEU A 66 -16.37 8.47 -25.40
CA LEU A 66 -17.02 9.72 -25.79
C LEU A 66 -16.56 10.19 -27.17
N ASP A 67 -15.25 10.13 -27.46
CA ASP A 67 -14.68 10.49 -28.76
C ASP A 67 -15.22 9.57 -29.88
N ALA A 68 -15.24 8.25 -29.63
CA ALA A 68 -15.80 7.28 -30.58
C ALA A 68 -17.31 7.50 -30.86
N LEU A 69 -18.07 7.94 -29.85
CA LEU A 69 -19.49 8.27 -30.01
C LEU A 69 -19.69 9.58 -30.80
N ASP A 70 -18.81 10.56 -30.64
CA ASP A 70 -18.85 11.81 -31.40
C ASP A 70 -18.53 11.58 -32.89
N GLU A 71 -17.50 10.78 -33.20
CA GLU A 71 -17.16 10.41 -34.57
C GLU A 71 -18.33 9.67 -35.28
N LEU A 72 -19.02 8.77 -34.57
CA LEU A 72 -20.19 8.06 -35.11
C LEU A 72 -21.39 8.98 -35.35
N ASN A 73 -21.56 10.02 -34.54
CA ASN A 73 -22.68 10.96 -34.66
C ASN A 73 -22.40 12.10 -35.65
N GLY A 74 -21.14 12.51 -35.80
CA GLY A 74 -20.68 13.53 -36.75
C GLY A 74 -20.57 13.05 -38.21
N GLY A 75 -20.58 11.74 -38.45
CA GLY A 75 -20.50 11.13 -39.79
C GLY A 75 -21.79 11.15 -40.62
N SER A 76 -22.89 11.75 -40.14
CA SER A 76 -24.20 11.74 -40.82
C SER A 76 -24.61 13.11 -41.42
N ALA A 77 -23.64 13.86 -41.94
CA ALA A 77 -23.89 15.09 -42.71
C ALA A 77 -23.14 15.06 -44.05
N THR A 78 -23.56 14.17 -44.95
CA THR A 78 -23.36 14.31 -46.40
C THR A 78 -24.65 13.98 -47.12
#